data_AF-A0A2N2SVT9-F1
#
_entry.id   AF-A0A2N2SVT9-F1
#
_cell.length_a   1.000
_cell.length_b   1.000
_cell.length_c   1.000
_cell.angle_alpha   90.00
_cell.angle_beta   90.00
_cell.angle_gamma   90.00
#
_symmetry.space_group_name_H-M   'P 1'
#
loop_
_entity.id
_entity.type
_entity.pdbx_description
1 polymer ?
#
loop_
_entity_poly.entity_id
_entity_poly.type
_entity_poly.pdbx_seq_one_letter_code
_entity_poly.pdbx_strand_id
1 'polypeptide(L)'
;MNMKSAPAPAMLAISAASPSDYVLSIPPGGRRALVLGWLLLGLLALAGAGVYSVLLVLSRTPGINAWFPVADFFRVALVVHVDLSVLVWFVALAGMLWSLNSRSVAMAVGWSALALAVVGTLLMALAPFVEHAKPVMANYIPMLDGAVFRSGVAIFAVGSVLLVLRGLLAAPQLGLSFDGSGALRFGLNASVVASAVALSAFAASLVLTPRGLDPAAYYEIVFWGGGHALQFVWTLLMLVAWLWLASAIGARVPLSPRVALLMLALALASVFVTPYAYLAHDVASVEHRDLHTLAMRLGGGVSIVPIGLAVVIALWRRARNVELKHSPAHAPLRAALLASMLLFAAGGLIGVFISGSNVKIP
;
A
#
# COMPACT_ATOMS: atom_id res chain seq x y z
N MET A 1 32.55 -50.66 31.32
CA MET A 1 31.63 -50.86 30.18
C MET A 1 31.08 -49.48 29.81
N ASN A 2 31.55 -48.91 28.71
CA ASN A 2 31.35 -47.51 28.32
C ASN A 2 29.87 -47.21 27.99
N MET A 3 29.29 -46.23 28.69
CA MET A 3 28.08 -45.54 28.25
C MET A 3 28.40 -44.75 26.99
N LYS A 4 27.96 -45.25 25.83
CA LYS A 4 27.96 -44.47 24.58
C LYS A 4 26.97 -43.32 24.76
N SER A 5 27.48 -42.10 24.86
CA SER A 5 26.71 -40.87 24.71
C SER A 5 25.98 -40.90 23.37
N ALA A 6 24.66 -40.73 23.39
CA ALA A 6 23.90 -40.51 22.17
C ALA A 6 24.43 -39.26 21.44
N PRO A 7 24.58 -39.28 20.11
CA PRO A 7 25.00 -38.09 19.38
C PRO A 7 23.95 -37.00 19.55
N ALA A 8 24.40 -35.79 19.89
CA ALA A 8 23.55 -34.61 19.89
C ALA A 8 22.86 -34.48 18.52
N PRO A 9 21.58 -34.10 18.45
CA PRO A 9 20.90 -33.94 17.16
C PRO A 9 21.68 -32.93 16.33
N ALA A 10 22.10 -33.35 15.13
CA ALA A 10 22.76 -32.48 14.17
C ALA A 10 21.86 -31.27 13.94
N MET A 11 22.33 -30.08 14.32
CA MET A 11 21.62 -28.83 14.09
C MET A 11 21.46 -28.71 12.58
N LEU A 12 20.24 -28.94 12.07
CA LEU A 12 19.92 -28.90 10.65
C LEU A 12 20.46 -27.58 10.07
N ALA A 13 21.37 -27.67 9.11
CA ALA A 13 21.96 -26.50 8.47
C ALA A 13 20.83 -25.62 7.89
N ILE A 14 20.68 -24.41 8.43
CA ILE A 14 19.67 -23.45 7.96
C ILE A 14 20.10 -22.96 6.59
N SER A 15 19.27 -23.22 5.58
CA SER A 15 19.44 -22.80 4.20
C SER A 15 18.52 -21.62 3.87
N ALA A 16 18.78 -20.92 2.77
CA ALA A 16 17.91 -19.85 2.26
C ALA A 16 16.44 -20.29 2.11
N ALA A 17 16.19 -21.58 1.82
CA ALA A 17 14.87 -22.16 1.62
C ALA A 17 14.29 -22.84 2.88
N SER A 18 14.95 -22.72 4.03
CA SER A 18 14.44 -23.28 5.30
C SER A 18 13.04 -22.74 5.61
N PRO A 19 12.02 -23.61 5.77
CA PRO A 19 10.67 -23.17 6.02
C PRO A 19 10.56 -22.36 7.30
N SER A 20 9.82 -21.26 7.27
CA SER A 20 9.63 -20.37 8.43
C SER A 20 8.18 -19.92 8.56
N ASP A 21 7.76 -19.67 9.79
CA ASP A 21 6.44 -19.14 10.11
C ASP A 21 6.50 -17.60 10.21
N TYR A 22 5.71 -16.93 9.38
CA TYR A 22 5.59 -15.47 9.35
C TYR A 22 4.27 -15.07 10.01
N VAL A 23 4.27 -14.89 11.33
CA VAL A 23 3.05 -14.56 12.08
C VAL A 23 3.29 -13.34 12.98
N LEU A 24 2.35 -12.40 12.96
CA LEU A 24 2.27 -11.30 13.92
C LEU A 24 1.22 -11.62 14.99
N SER A 25 1.60 -11.46 16.26
CA SER A 25 0.66 -11.51 17.38
C SER A 25 -0.20 -10.23 17.39
N ILE A 26 -1.52 -10.37 17.54
CA ILE A 26 -2.42 -9.23 17.70
C ILE A 26 -2.34 -8.73 19.15
N PRO A 27 -1.90 -7.50 19.41
CA PRO A 27 -1.80 -7.00 20.77
C PRO A 27 -3.17 -6.64 21.38
N PRO A 28 -3.43 -6.94 22.66
CA PRO A 28 -4.63 -6.49 23.36
C PRO A 28 -4.58 -4.98 23.72
N GLY A 29 -5.74 -4.40 24.05
CA GLY A 29 -5.87 -3.05 24.64
C GLY A 29 -6.23 -1.92 23.66
N GLY A 30 -5.98 -0.66 24.07
CA GLY A 30 -6.42 0.56 23.36
C GLY A 30 -5.91 0.72 21.91
N ARG A 31 -4.87 -0.02 21.51
CA ARG A 31 -4.44 -0.13 20.11
C ARG A 31 -5.50 -0.77 19.23
N ARG A 32 -6.26 -1.74 19.75
CA ARG A 32 -7.31 -2.44 19.00
C ARG A 32 -8.41 -1.49 18.53
N ALA A 33 -8.81 -0.53 19.36
CA ALA A 33 -9.83 0.45 18.97
C ALA A 33 -9.37 1.32 17.80
N LEU A 34 -8.12 1.81 17.83
CA LEU A 34 -7.55 2.60 16.74
C LEU A 34 -7.42 1.77 15.45
N VAL A 35 -7.00 0.50 15.56
CA VAL A 35 -6.95 -0.45 14.44
C VAL A 35 -8.32 -0.65 13.82
N LEU A 36 -9.36 -0.85 14.64
CA LEU A 36 -10.73 -0.98 14.18
C LEU A 36 -11.25 0.31 13.53
N GLY A 37 -10.88 1.48 14.05
CA GLY A 37 -11.22 2.77 13.44
C GLY A 37 -10.65 2.93 12.03
N TRP A 38 -9.37 2.59 11.85
CA TRP A 38 -8.74 2.58 10.52
C TRP A 38 -9.38 1.54 9.58
N LEU A 39 -9.66 0.34 10.07
CA LEU A 39 -10.35 -0.69 9.30
C LEU A 39 -11.75 -0.21 8.86
N LEU A 40 -12.50 0.42 9.76
CA LEU A 40 -13.82 0.97 9.48
C LEU A 40 -13.76 2.07 8.41
N LEU A 41 -12.80 2.99 8.51
CA LEU A 41 -12.58 4.01 7.47
C LEU A 41 -12.31 3.35 6.11
N GLY A 42 -11.44 2.33 6.05
CA GLY A 42 -11.17 1.60 4.81
C GLY A 42 -12.42 0.92 4.24
N LEU A 43 -13.22 0.25 5.07
CA LEU A 43 -14.46 -0.40 4.65
C LEU A 43 -15.50 0.62 4.12
N LEU A 44 -15.66 1.74 4.81
CA LEU A 44 -16.56 2.82 4.39
C LEU A 44 -16.08 3.51 3.11
N ALA A 45 -14.77 3.70 2.95
CA ALA A 45 -14.18 4.24 1.74
C ALA A 45 -14.44 3.31 0.53
N LEU A 46 -14.25 1.99 0.68
CA LEU A 46 -14.60 1.03 -0.37
C LEU A 46 -16.10 1.01 -0.68
N ALA A 47 -16.96 1.07 0.34
CA ALA A 47 -18.40 1.15 0.13
C ALA A 47 -18.77 2.42 -0.67
N GLY A 48 -18.22 3.56 -0.28
CA GLY A 48 -18.39 4.83 -0.99
C GLY A 48 -17.86 4.77 -2.43
N ALA A 49 -16.67 4.21 -2.63
CA ALA A 49 -16.13 3.98 -3.97
C ALA A 49 -17.04 3.06 -4.79
N GLY A 50 -17.64 2.03 -4.19
CA GLY A 50 -18.61 1.15 -4.83
C GLY A 50 -19.86 1.90 -5.32
N VAL A 51 -20.39 2.84 -4.52
CA VAL A 51 -21.48 3.73 -4.94
C VAL A 51 -21.06 4.54 -6.17
N TYR A 52 -19.88 5.17 -6.15
CA TYR A 52 -19.37 5.89 -7.32
C TYR A 52 -19.13 4.97 -8.53
N SER A 53 -18.71 3.73 -8.32
CA SER A 53 -18.58 2.74 -9.40
C SER A 53 -19.91 2.42 -10.06
N VAL A 54 -21.00 2.32 -9.29
CA VAL A 54 -22.34 2.13 -9.85
C VAL A 54 -22.74 3.36 -10.66
N LEU A 55 -22.49 4.57 -10.14
CA LEU A 55 -22.75 5.82 -10.88
C LEU A 55 -21.96 5.89 -12.19
N LEU A 56 -20.71 5.43 -12.20
CA LEU A 56 -19.89 5.33 -13.42
C LEU A 56 -20.54 4.41 -14.46
N VAL A 57 -20.94 3.21 -14.06
CA VAL A 57 -21.59 2.24 -14.96
C VAL A 57 -22.91 2.81 -15.50
N LEU A 58 -23.74 3.37 -14.63
CA LEU A 58 -25.03 3.97 -15.03
C LEU A 58 -24.83 5.11 -16.04
N SER A 59 -23.85 5.99 -15.80
CA SER A 59 -23.54 7.12 -16.71
C SER A 59 -23.06 6.69 -18.10
N ARG A 60 -22.59 5.43 -18.23
CA ARG A 60 -22.13 4.84 -19.49
C ARG A 60 -23.14 3.87 -20.11
N THR A 61 -24.24 3.59 -19.42
CA THR A 61 -25.26 2.63 -19.89
C THR A 61 -26.19 3.29 -20.91
N PRO A 62 -26.28 2.79 -22.16
CA PRO A 62 -27.18 3.35 -23.17
C PRO A 62 -28.63 3.41 -22.67
N GLY A 63 -29.31 4.52 -22.90
CA GLY A 63 -30.71 4.75 -22.46
C GLY A 63 -30.82 5.35 -21.07
N ILE A 64 -29.92 5.01 -20.15
CA ILE A 64 -29.82 5.62 -18.80
C ILE A 64 -28.93 6.86 -18.83
N ASN A 65 -27.88 6.85 -19.65
CA ASN A 65 -26.92 7.96 -19.78
C ASN A 65 -27.59 9.30 -20.09
N ALA A 66 -28.73 9.31 -20.79
CA ALA A 66 -29.51 10.51 -21.09
C ALA A 66 -30.01 11.26 -19.83
N TRP A 67 -30.07 10.58 -18.68
CA TRP A 67 -30.51 11.16 -17.41
C TRP A 67 -29.36 11.76 -16.60
N PHE A 68 -28.11 11.62 -17.07
CA PHE A 68 -26.93 12.18 -16.44
C PHE A 68 -26.32 13.28 -17.31
N PRO A 69 -25.75 14.36 -16.74
CA PRO A 69 -25.00 15.35 -17.51
C PRO A 69 -23.71 14.72 -18.07
N VAL A 70 -23.77 14.25 -19.33
CA VAL A 70 -23.00 13.11 -19.87
C VAL A 70 -21.47 13.30 -19.93
N ALA A 71 -20.92 14.51 -20.08
CA ALA A 71 -19.50 14.66 -20.41
C ALA A 71 -18.54 14.80 -19.20
N ASP A 72 -18.97 15.47 -18.12
CA ASP A 72 -18.14 15.68 -16.92
C ASP A 72 -18.52 14.75 -15.77
N PHE A 73 -19.77 14.27 -15.69
CA PHE A 73 -20.21 13.43 -14.58
C PHE A 73 -19.38 12.15 -14.44
N PHE A 74 -19.09 11.47 -15.55
CA PHE A 74 -18.23 10.28 -15.55
C PHE A 74 -16.84 10.59 -14.98
N ARG A 75 -16.21 11.67 -15.43
CA ARG A 75 -14.86 12.04 -14.98
C ARG A 75 -14.88 12.46 -13.51
N VAL A 76 -15.86 13.25 -13.08
CA VAL A 76 -16.02 13.65 -11.68
C VAL A 76 -16.20 12.42 -10.77
N ALA A 77 -17.11 11.51 -11.13
CA ALA A 77 -17.33 10.28 -10.38
C ALA A 77 -16.08 9.38 -10.36
N LEU A 78 -15.29 9.37 -11.44
CA LEU A 78 -14.08 8.57 -11.56
C LEU A 78 -12.99 9.08 -10.63
N VAL A 79 -12.79 10.41 -10.55
CA VAL A 79 -11.87 11.01 -9.58
C VAL A 79 -12.20 10.53 -8.17
N VAL A 80 -13.43 10.76 -7.71
CA VAL A 80 -13.83 10.39 -6.34
C VAL A 80 -13.77 8.89 -6.10
N HIS A 81 -14.16 8.07 -7.08
CA HIS A 81 -14.04 6.62 -6.99
C HIS A 81 -12.59 6.18 -6.74
N VAL A 82 -11.64 6.71 -7.52
CA VAL A 82 -10.23 6.34 -7.43
C VAL A 82 -9.64 6.81 -6.10
N ASP A 83 -9.90 8.05 -5.67
CA ASP A 83 -9.41 8.54 -4.37
C ASP A 83 -9.94 7.71 -3.20
N LEU A 84 -11.21 7.30 -3.23
CA LEU A 84 -11.78 6.46 -2.17
C LEU A 84 -11.25 5.01 -2.20
N SER A 85 -11.17 4.40 -3.39
CA SER A 85 -10.78 2.98 -3.56
C SER A 85 -9.28 2.74 -3.49
N VAL A 86 -8.46 3.74 -3.83
CA VAL A 86 -7.00 3.65 -3.87
C VAL A 86 -6.40 4.49 -2.76
N LEU A 87 -6.50 5.82 -2.81
CA LEU A 87 -5.80 6.68 -1.85
C LEU A 87 -6.27 6.45 -0.40
N VAL A 88 -7.56 6.63 -0.13
CA VAL A 88 -8.13 6.53 1.22
C VAL A 88 -8.07 5.09 1.72
N TRP A 89 -8.49 4.12 0.91
CA TRP A 89 -8.47 2.72 1.32
C TRP A 89 -7.06 2.22 1.63
N PHE A 90 -6.05 2.48 0.77
CA PHE A 90 -4.69 1.99 1.02
C PHE A 90 -4.09 2.65 2.27
N VAL A 91 -4.25 3.97 2.44
CA VAL A 91 -3.78 4.66 3.65
C VAL A 91 -4.50 4.16 4.90
N ALA A 92 -5.80 3.87 4.83
CA ALA A 92 -6.53 3.31 5.96
C ALA A 92 -6.04 1.91 6.34
N LEU A 93 -5.76 1.05 5.36
CA LEU A 93 -5.18 -0.28 5.59
C LEU A 93 -3.75 -0.20 6.11
N ALA A 94 -2.96 0.75 5.64
CA ALA A 94 -1.65 1.07 6.20
C ALA A 94 -1.78 1.53 7.66
N GLY A 95 -2.70 2.45 7.97
CA GLY A 95 -2.98 2.92 9.32
C GLY A 95 -3.40 1.80 10.27
N MET A 96 -4.19 0.84 9.78
CA MET A 96 -4.56 -0.38 10.50
C MET A 96 -3.30 -1.23 10.81
N LEU A 97 -2.50 -1.57 9.81
CA LEU A 97 -1.32 -2.43 9.95
C LEU A 97 -0.22 -1.79 10.81
N TRP A 98 0.04 -0.50 10.63
CA TRP A 98 1.02 0.23 11.42
C TRP A 98 0.56 0.36 12.87
N SER A 99 -0.73 0.61 13.12
CA SER A 99 -1.29 0.65 14.47
C SER A 99 -1.24 -0.71 15.17
N LEU A 100 -1.40 -1.81 14.43
CA LEU A 100 -1.21 -3.18 14.93
C LEU A 100 0.25 -3.43 15.35
N ASN A 101 1.22 -2.95 14.57
CA ASN A 101 2.64 -3.16 14.82
C ASN A 101 3.25 -2.21 15.87
N SER A 102 2.57 -1.10 16.17
CA SER A 102 3.09 -0.03 17.02
C SER A 102 2.99 -0.33 18.52
N ARG A 103 3.89 0.28 19.30
CA ARG A 103 3.75 0.47 20.75
C ARG A 103 2.56 1.39 21.07
N SER A 104 2.05 1.35 22.30
CA SER A 104 0.90 2.16 22.74
C SER A 104 1.28 3.61 23.10
N VAL A 105 2.23 4.21 22.38
CA VAL A 105 2.69 5.60 22.59
C VAL A 105 1.98 6.56 21.63
N ALA A 106 1.92 7.84 22.01
CA ALA A 106 1.32 8.91 21.20
C ALA A 106 -0.08 8.57 20.65
N MET A 107 -0.93 7.91 21.46
CA MET A 107 -2.27 7.48 21.03
C MET A 107 -3.16 8.65 20.60
N ALA A 108 -3.03 9.81 21.24
CA ALA A 108 -3.73 11.03 20.84
C ALA A 108 -3.40 11.42 19.39
N VAL A 109 -2.12 11.39 19.00
CA VAL A 109 -1.69 11.65 17.61
C VAL A 109 -2.32 10.66 16.64
N GLY A 110 -2.44 9.38 17.04
CA GLY A 110 -3.07 8.35 16.21
C GLY A 110 -4.56 8.60 15.97
N TRP A 111 -5.29 9.02 17.00
CA TRP A 111 -6.69 9.39 16.88
C TRP A 111 -6.88 10.69 16.09
N SER A 112 -6.02 11.68 16.29
CA SER A 112 -6.02 12.91 15.48
C SER A 112 -5.77 12.62 14.00
N ALA A 113 -4.82 11.73 13.70
CA ALA A 113 -4.54 11.28 12.33
C ALA A 113 -5.79 10.65 11.68
N LEU A 114 -6.46 9.74 12.40
CA LEU A 114 -7.70 9.12 11.92
C LEU A 114 -8.83 10.14 11.75
N ALA A 115 -9.00 11.06 12.69
CA ALA A 115 -10.04 12.10 12.61
C ALA A 115 -9.84 13.01 11.39
N LEU A 116 -8.60 13.47 11.15
CA LEU A 116 -8.28 14.26 9.96
C LEU A 116 -8.48 13.45 8.67
N ALA A 117 -8.08 12.18 8.66
CA ALA A 117 -8.33 11.31 7.51
C ALA A 117 -9.84 11.19 7.22
N VAL A 118 -10.68 10.97 8.23
CA VAL A 118 -12.14 10.93 8.08
C VAL A 118 -12.68 12.24 7.52
N VAL A 119 -12.27 13.39 8.07
CA VAL A 119 -12.72 14.71 7.59
C VAL A 119 -12.30 14.93 6.13
N GLY A 120 -11.04 14.63 5.79
CA GLY A 120 -10.55 14.74 4.42
C GLY A 120 -11.31 13.84 3.45
N THR A 121 -11.57 12.60 3.83
CA THR A 121 -12.39 11.65 3.05
C THR A 121 -13.80 12.16 2.83
N LEU A 122 -14.46 12.70 3.86
CA LEU A 122 -15.81 13.25 3.73
C LEU A 122 -15.83 14.46 2.78
N LEU A 123 -14.85 15.36 2.86
CA LEU A 123 -14.74 16.49 1.95
C LEU A 123 -14.54 16.05 0.50
N MET A 124 -13.64 15.09 0.25
CA MET A 124 -13.44 14.52 -1.10
C MET A 124 -14.71 13.86 -1.64
N ALA A 125 -15.39 13.07 -0.81
CA ALA A 125 -16.62 12.38 -1.19
C ALA A 125 -17.79 13.34 -1.44
N LEU A 126 -17.90 14.43 -0.69
CA LEU A 126 -19.02 15.37 -0.80
C LEU A 126 -18.76 16.49 -1.81
N ALA A 127 -17.51 16.74 -2.20
CA ALA A 127 -17.14 17.85 -3.09
C ALA A 127 -17.98 17.94 -4.39
N PRO A 128 -18.26 16.85 -5.12
CA PRO A 128 -19.07 16.93 -6.35
C PRO A 128 -20.48 17.51 -6.18
N PHE A 129 -21.03 17.44 -4.96
CA PHE A 129 -22.38 17.92 -4.65
C PHE A 129 -22.40 19.37 -4.15
N VAL A 130 -21.23 19.93 -3.84
CA VAL A 130 -21.08 21.27 -3.25
C VAL A 130 -20.46 22.24 -4.24
N GLU A 131 -19.54 21.77 -5.10
CA GLU A 131 -18.78 22.60 -6.01
C GLU A 131 -18.67 21.96 -7.39
N HIS A 132 -18.94 22.73 -8.44
CA HIS A 132 -18.66 22.33 -9.82
C HIS A 132 -17.19 22.60 -10.14
N ALA A 133 -16.37 21.57 -10.05
CA ALA A 133 -14.93 21.64 -10.27
C ALA A 133 -14.49 20.83 -11.50
N LYS A 134 -13.49 21.32 -12.23
CA LYS A 134 -12.92 20.64 -13.39
C LYS A 134 -12.24 19.33 -12.96
N PRO A 135 -12.63 18.16 -13.48
CA PRO A 135 -11.95 16.91 -13.18
C PRO A 135 -10.62 16.81 -13.94
N VAL A 136 -9.56 16.43 -13.24
CA VAL A 136 -8.19 16.26 -13.74
C VAL A 136 -7.72 14.84 -13.44
N MET A 137 -7.44 14.08 -14.50
CA MET A 137 -6.97 12.68 -14.43
C MET A 137 -5.44 12.63 -14.33
N ALA A 138 -4.90 13.22 -13.27
CA ALA A 138 -3.47 13.10 -12.97
C ALA A 138 -3.15 11.69 -12.49
N ASN A 139 -1.95 11.20 -12.78
CA ASN A 139 -1.49 9.91 -12.26
C ASN A 139 -1.41 9.96 -10.71
N TYR A 140 -1.65 8.82 -10.05
CA TYR A 140 -1.62 8.63 -8.60
C TYR A 140 -2.75 9.26 -7.78
N ILE A 141 -2.95 10.57 -7.89
CA ILE A 141 -3.99 11.30 -7.15
C ILE A 141 -4.75 12.17 -8.16
N PRO A 142 -5.87 11.67 -8.72
CA PRO A 142 -6.72 12.48 -9.57
C PRO A 142 -7.37 13.60 -8.74
N MET A 143 -7.71 14.71 -9.40
CA MET A 143 -8.17 15.90 -8.69
C MET A 143 -9.46 16.45 -9.27
N LEU A 144 -10.35 16.90 -8.39
CA LEU A 144 -11.32 17.93 -8.77
C LEU A 144 -10.68 19.27 -8.44
N ASP A 145 -10.49 20.12 -9.44
CA ASP A 145 -9.77 21.39 -9.29
C ASP A 145 -10.65 22.50 -8.67
N GLY A 146 -11.20 22.21 -7.50
CA GLY A 146 -12.07 23.07 -6.70
C GLY A 146 -11.59 23.19 -5.25
N ALA A 147 -12.02 24.23 -4.54
CA ALA A 147 -11.58 24.50 -3.18
C ALA A 147 -11.96 23.39 -2.19
N VAL A 148 -13.16 22.81 -2.30
CA VAL A 148 -13.65 21.79 -1.35
C VAL A 148 -12.83 20.51 -1.47
N PHE A 149 -12.64 20.02 -2.70
CA PHE A 149 -11.88 18.79 -2.94
C PHE A 149 -10.40 18.96 -2.59
N ARG A 150 -9.76 20.06 -3.01
CA ARG A 150 -8.36 20.36 -2.65
C ARG A 150 -8.16 20.44 -1.14
N SER A 151 -9.12 21.04 -0.42
CA SER A 151 -9.08 21.09 1.06
C SER A 151 -9.22 19.69 1.67
N GLY A 152 -10.08 18.83 1.10
CA GLY A 152 -10.21 17.43 1.50
C GLY A 152 -8.91 16.65 1.37
N VAL A 153 -8.26 16.74 0.19
CA VAL A 153 -6.94 16.12 -0.06
C VAL A 153 -5.88 16.67 0.90
N ALA A 154 -5.84 17.99 1.11
CA ALA A 154 -4.87 18.61 2.02
C ALA A 154 -5.04 18.15 3.48
N ILE A 155 -6.29 18.13 3.99
CA ILE A 155 -6.58 17.66 5.34
C ILE A 155 -6.25 16.17 5.48
N PHE A 156 -6.57 15.36 4.47
CA PHE A 156 -6.21 13.95 4.43
C PHE A 156 -4.69 13.74 4.45
N ALA A 157 -3.94 14.57 3.73
CA ALA A 157 -2.48 14.55 3.72
C ALA A 157 -1.90 14.91 5.10
N VAL A 158 -2.44 15.91 5.80
CA VAL A 158 -2.04 16.22 7.18
C VAL A 158 -2.33 15.03 8.12
N GLY A 159 -3.50 14.40 7.99
CA GLY A 159 -3.80 13.17 8.73
C GLY A 159 -2.79 12.05 8.45
N SER A 160 -2.38 11.89 7.19
CA SER A 160 -1.37 10.92 6.76
C SER A 160 0.02 11.23 7.33
N VAL A 161 0.41 12.52 7.41
CA VAL A 161 1.64 12.95 8.08
C VAL A 161 1.62 12.57 9.56
N LEU A 162 0.53 12.86 10.27
CA LEU A 162 0.40 12.48 11.69
C LEU A 162 0.45 10.95 11.88
N LEU A 163 -0.17 10.20 10.96
CA LEU A 163 -0.13 8.74 10.98
C LEU A 163 1.32 8.22 10.83
N VAL A 164 2.08 8.75 9.87
CA VAL A 164 3.48 8.37 9.64
C VAL A 164 4.37 8.79 10.81
N LEU A 165 4.23 10.02 11.32
CA LEU A 165 4.96 10.50 12.50
C LEU A 165 4.73 9.58 13.70
N ARG A 166 3.48 9.21 13.97
CA ARG A 166 3.19 8.23 15.02
C ARG A 166 3.81 6.88 14.71
N GLY A 167 3.74 6.39 13.48
CA GLY A 167 4.36 5.13 13.07
C GLY A 167 5.85 5.09 13.37
N LEU A 168 6.58 6.18 13.08
CA LEU A 168 8.01 6.31 13.37
C LEU A 168 8.29 6.35 14.88
N LEU A 169 7.55 7.16 15.63
CA LEU A 169 7.72 7.30 17.10
C LEU A 169 7.34 6.02 17.85
N ALA A 170 6.28 5.36 17.41
CA ALA A 170 5.70 4.19 18.04
C ALA A 170 6.24 2.86 17.51
N ALA A 171 7.22 2.89 16.59
CA ALA A 171 7.83 1.68 16.04
C ALA A 171 8.30 0.74 17.18
N PRO A 172 8.07 -0.58 17.06
CA PRO A 172 8.59 -1.54 18.01
C PRO A 172 10.12 -1.63 17.85
N GLN A 173 10.83 -1.87 18.95
CA GLN A 173 12.26 -2.17 18.90
C GLN A 173 12.44 -3.52 18.19
N LEU A 174 13.25 -3.52 17.12
CA LEU A 174 13.65 -4.75 16.44
C LEU A 174 14.77 -5.39 17.29
N GLY A 175 14.58 -6.64 17.71
CA GLY A 175 15.62 -7.41 18.41
C GLY A 175 16.76 -7.80 17.48
N LEU A 176 17.87 -8.28 18.04
CA LEU A 176 19.06 -8.70 17.27
C LEU A 176 18.86 -10.04 16.54
N SER A 177 17.91 -10.87 16.97
CA SER A 177 17.51 -12.11 16.28
C SER A 177 16.27 -11.87 15.43
N PHE A 178 16.39 -12.04 14.11
CA PHE A 178 15.27 -11.93 13.17
C PHE A 178 14.67 -13.30 12.87
N ASP A 179 13.54 -13.59 13.51
CA ASP A 179 12.62 -14.65 13.11
C ASP A 179 11.63 -14.13 12.04
N GLY A 180 10.68 -14.98 11.61
CA GLY A 180 9.68 -14.58 10.62
C GLY A 180 8.82 -13.39 11.08
N SER A 181 8.52 -13.30 12.38
CA SER A 181 7.82 -12.15 12.96
C SER A 181 8.64 -10.87 12.83
N GLY A 182 9.93 -10.93 13.15
CA GLY A 182 10.89 -9.84 12.99
C GLY A 182 10.98 -9.33 11.56
N ALA A 183 10.98 -10.23 10.57
CA ALA A 183 10.95 -9.86 9.15
C ALA A 183 9.65 -9.11 8.76
N LEU A 184 8.48 -9.56 9.24
CA LEU A 184 7.21 -8.86 9.01
C LEU A 184 7.22 -7.46 9.66
N ARG A 185 7.69 -7.35 10.91
CA ARG A 185 7.82 -6.06 11.62
C ARG A 185 8.77 -5.10 10.89
N PHE A 186 9.88 -5.62 10.36
CA PHE A 186 10.78 -4.85 9.52
C PHE A 186 10.06 -4.33 8.29
N GLY A 187 9.33 -5.18 7.55
CA GLY A 187 8.57 -4.75 6.36
C GLY A 187 7.52 -3.68 6.67
N LEU A 188 6.81 -3.79 7.80
CA LEU A 188 5.86 -2.78 8.25
C LEU A 188 6.57 -1.46 8.59
N ASN A 189 7.67 -1.48 9.34
CA ASN A 189 8.42 -0.27 9.65
C ASN A 189 9.05 0.36 8.40
N ALA A 190 9.56 -0.47 7.48
CA ALA A 190 10.07 -0.03 6.19
C ALA A 190 8.99 0.69 5.37
N SER A 191 7.75 0.20 5.39
CA SER A 191 6.65 0.89 4.69
C SER A 191 6.34 2.26 5.30
N VAL A 192 6.47 2.44 6.62
CA VAL A 192 6.33 3.76 7.27
C VAL A 192 7.44 4.72 6.81
N VAL A 193 8.69 4.24 6.74
CA VAL A 193 9.83 5.04 6.24
C VAL A 193 9.61 5.42 4.78
N ALA A 194 9.17 4.48 3.95
CA ALA A 194 8.84 4.75 2.56
C ALA A 194 7.72 5.79 2.42
N SER A 195 6.71 5.78 3.30
CA SER A 195 5.66 6.80 3.33
C SER A 195 6.19 8.17 3.74
N ALA A 196 7.16 8.24 4.65
CA ALA A 196 7.81 9.50 5.00
C ALA A 196 8.56 10.09 3.80
N VAL A 197 9.23 9.26 3.00
CA VAL A 197 9.86 9.69 1.74
C VAL A 197 8.81 10.18 0.74
N ALA A 198 7.72 9.43 0.55
CA ALA A 198 6.63 9.82 -0.36
C ALA A 198 5.99 11.16 0.03
N LEU A 199 5.67 11.36 1.32
CA LEU A 199 5.12 12.63 1.83
C LEU A 199 6.11 13.79 1.69
N SER A 200 7.40 13.53 1.90
CA SER A 200 8.45 14.54 1.69
C SER A 200 8.57 14.93 0.21
N ALA A 201 8.44 13.97 -0.70
CA ALA A 201 8.44 14.21 -2.14
C ALA A 201 7.21 15.02 -2.58
N PHE A 202 6.00 14.68 -2.10
CA PHE A 202 4.80 15.51 -2.36
C PHE A 202 4.98 16.93 -1.84
N ALA A 203 5.51 17.10 -0.62
CA ALA A 203 5.77 18.42 -0.05
C ALA A 203 6.79 19.21 -0.87
N ALA A 204 7.88 18.58 -1.29
CA ALA A 204 8.89 19.19 -2.16
C ALA A 204 8.27 19.61 -3.50
N SER A 205 7.52 18.74 -4.15
CA SER A 205 6.87 19.06 -5.43
C SER A 205 5.84 20.19 -5.32
N LEU A 206 5.08 20.28 -4.22
CA LEU A 206 4.15 21.39 -4.00
C LEU A 206 4.87 22.76 -3.91
N VAL A 207 6.13 22.77 -3.48
CA VAL A 207 6.96 23.98 -3.39
C VAL A 207 7.67 24.27 -4.72
N LEU A 208 8.20 23.23 -5.37
CA LEU A 208 9.06 23.35 -6.54
C LEU A 208 8.29 23.49 -7.86
N THR A 209 7.04 23.02 -7.93
CA THR A 209 6.24 23.06 -9.16
C THR A 209 5.64 24.46 -9.39
N PRO A 210 5.86 25.08 -10.56
CA PRO A 210 5.29 26.39 -10.88
C PRO A 210 3.75 26.37 -10.88
N ARG A 211 3.11 27.30 -10.15
CA ARG A 211 1.64 27.38 -10.02
C ARG A 211 0.92 27.94 -11.26
N GLY A 212 1.65 28.49 -12.23
CA GLY A 212 1.09 29.03 -13.47
C GLY A 212 0.82 27.99 -14.57
N LEU A 213 1.11 26.71 -14.31
CA LEU A 213 0.87 25.62 -15.25
C LEU A 213 -0.64 25.31 -15.38
N ASP A 214 -1.05 24.74 -16.52
CA ASP A 214 -2.38 24.15 -16.63
C ASP A 214 -2.57 23.07 -15.54
N PRO A 215 -3.76 22.96 -14.92
CA PRO A 215 -4.00 22.01 -13.84
C PRO A 215 -3.59 20.57 -14.15
N ALA A 216 -3.75 20.10 -15.38
CA ALA A 216 -3.34 18.74 -15.76
C ALA A 216 -1.82 18.56 -15.65
N ALA A 217 -1.04 19.51 -16.17
CA ALA A 217 0.42 19.49 -16.07
C ALA A 217 0.89 19.71 -14.63
N TYR A 218 0.22 20.61 -13.90
CA TYR A 218 0.55 20.90 -12.50
C TYR A 218 0.40 19.65 -11.62
N TYR A 219 -0.76 19.01 -11.61
CA TYR A 219 -0.99 17.84 -10.75
C TYR A 219 -0.17 16.63 -11.18
N GLU A 220 0.05 16.46 -12.49
CA GLU A 220 0.94 15.41 -13.00
C GLU A 220 2.35 15.54 -12.42
N ILE A 221 2.95 16.74 -12.42
CA ILE A 221 4.27 16.97 -11.84
C ILE A 221 4.23 16.84 -10.32
N VAL A 222 3.21 17.43 -9.67
CA VAL A 222 3.11 17.43 -8.21
C VAL A 222 3.05 16.02 -7.63
N PHE A 223 2.30 15.12 -8.27
CA PHE A 223 2.07 13.78 -7.73
C PHE A 223 3.01 12.72 -8.26
N TRP A 224 3.81 12.99 -9.30
CA TRP A 224 4.67 11.97 -9.92
C TRP A 224 5.65 11.31 -8.96
N GLY A 225 6.55 12.10 -8.35
CA GLY A 225 7.64 11.55 -7.53
C GLY A 225 7.14 10.93 -6.23
N GLY A 226 6.23 11.62 -5.52
CA GLY A 226 5.60 11.09 -4.31
C GLY A 226 4.75 9.86 -4.60
N GLY A 227 4.04 9.83 -5.72
CA GLY A 227 3.24 8.69 -6.18
C GLY A 227 4.09 7.45 -6.46
N HIS A 228 5.22 7.59 -7.13
CA HIS A 228 6.18 6.50 -7.33
C HIS A 228 6.72 5.96 -6.01
N ALA A 229 7.12 6.85 -5.08
CA ALA A 229 7.55 6.44 -3.74
C ALA A 229 6.44 5.69 -2.99
N LEU A 230 5.19 6.12 -3.14
CA LEU A 230 4.02 5.51 -2.52
C LEU A 230 3.76 4.09 -3.01
N GLN A 231 4.06 3.76 -4.27
CA GLN A 231 3.94 2.39 -4.78
C GLN A 231 4.83 1.39 -4.02
N PHE A 232 5.99 1.81 -3.52
CA PHE A 232 6.83 0.96 -2.69
C PHE A 232 6.23 0.73 -1.30
N VAL A 233 5.51 1.70 -0.74
CA VAL A 233 4.75 1.53 0.51
C VAL A 233 3.75 0.40 0.33
N TRP A 234 2.96 0.46 -0.73
CA TRP A 234 1.93 -0.53 -1.05
C TRP A 234 2.53 -1.91 -1.31
N THR A 235 3.65 -1.95 -2.05
CA THR A 235 4.40 -3.17 -2.31
C THR A 235 4.90 -3.81 -1.01
N LEU A 236 5.52 -3.05 -0.12
CA LEU A 236 6.01 -3.55 1.17
C LEU A 236 4.88 -4.13 2.03
N LEU A 237 3.74 -3.42 2.12
CA LEU A 237 2.56 -3.89 2.85
C LEU A 237 1.97 -5.16 2.23
N MET A 238 1.88 -5.22 0.91
CA MET A 238 1.40 -6.41 0.19
C MET A 238 2.29 -7.62 0.44
N LEU A 239 3.62 -7.46 0.36
CA LEU A 239 4.57 -8.55 0.60
C LEU A 239 4.50 -9.08 2.04
N VAL A 240 4.37 -8.17 3.02
CA VAL A 240 4.10 -8.54 4.42
C VAL A 240 2.79 -9.31 4.53
N ALA A 241 1.72 -8.83 3.89
CA ALA A 241 0.41 -9.48 3.91
C ALA A 241 0.45 -10.87 3.27
N TRP A 242 1.17 -11.07 2.16
CA TRP A 242 1.32 -12.37 1.51
C TRP A 242 2.00 -13.40 2.40
N LEU A 243 3.14 -13.03 3.00
CA LEU A 243 3.87 -13.90 3.93
C LEU A 243 3.01 -14.25 5.16
N TRP A 244 2.29 -13.25 5.70
CA TRP A 244 1.44 -13.44 6.86
C TRP A 244 0.22 -14.32 6.55
N LEU A 245 -0.51 -14.05 5.46
CA LEU A 245 -1.68 -14.84 5.05
C LEU A 245 -1.29 -16.28 4.72
N ALA A 246 -0.15 -16.49 4.04
CA ALA A 246 0.33 -17.84 3.74
C ALA A 246 0.59 -18.65 5.02
N SER A 247 1.28 -18.04 5.99
CA SER A 247 1.56 -18.70 7.28
C SER A 247 0.28 -18.89 8.11
N ALA A 248 -0.65 -17.92 8.08
CA ALA A 248 -1.91 -17.97 8.83
C ALA A 248 -2.85 -19.10 8.36
N ILE A 249 -2.78 -19.53 7.10
CA ILE A 249 -3.51 -20.70 6.61
C ILE A 249 -2.76 -22.03 6.80
N GLY A 250 -1.62 -22.01 7.50
CA GLY A 250 -0.74 -23.15 7.75
C GLY A 250 0.17 -23.52 6.57
N ALA A 251 0.36 -22.63 5.59
CA ALA A 251 1.36 -22.86 4.54
C ALA A 251 2.76 -22.55 5.08
N ARG A 252 3.67 -23.52 4.98
CA ARG A 252 5.07 -23.30 5.37
C ARG A 252 5.84 -22.65 4.24
N VAL A 253 6.15 -21.36 4.38
CA VAL A 253 6.84 -20.59 3.35
C VAL A 253 8.32 -21.00 3.28
N PRO A 254 8.83 -21.51 2.13
CA PRO A 254 10.22 -21.93 1.96
C PRO A 254 11.14 -20.73 1.72
N LEU A 255 11.10 -19.76 2.65
CA LEU A 255 11.89 -18.54 2.62
C LEU A 255 12.39 -18.29 4.03
N SER A 256 13.71 -18.27 4.22
CA SER A 256 14.29 -17.95 5.53
C SER A 256 14.05 -16.46 5.88
N PRO A 257 13.95 -16.10 7.17
CA PRO A 257 13.66 -14.73 7.58
C PRO A 257 14.74 -13.74 7.13
N ARG A 258 15.99 -14.18 7.01
CA ARG A 258 17.11 -13.36 6.51
C ARG A 258 16.92 -12.98 5.05
N VAL A 259 16.46 -13.90 4.21
CA VAL A 259 16.19 -13.61 2.80
C VAL A 259 14.95 -12.74 2.67
N ALA A 260 13.89 -13.00 3.44
CA ALA A 260 12.72 -12.12 3.48
C ALA A 260 13.11 -10.69 3.88
N LEU A 261 13.93 -10.53 4.93
CA LEU A 261 14.45 -9.25 5.37
C LEU A 261 15.29 -8.57 4.28
N LEU A 262 16.18 -9.31 3.61
CA LEU A 262 16.97 -8.79 2.49
C LEU A 262 16.06 -8.26 1.38
N MET A 263 15.04 -9.02 0.96
CA MET A 263 14.10 -8.59 -0.07
C MET A 263 13.32 -7.33 0.35
N LEU A 264 12.83 -7.27 1.58
CA LEU A 264 12.15 -6.09 2.11
C LEU A 264 13.10 -4.89 2.21
N ALA A 265 14.37 -5.12 2.55
CA ALA A 265 15.39 -4.07 2.63
C ALA A 265 15.77 -3.53 1.24
N LEU A 266 15.83 -4.38 0.21
CA LEU A 266 16.04 -3.97 -1.18
C LEU A 266 14.87 -3.13 -1.70
N ALA A 267 13.63 -3.54 -1.41
CA ALA A 267 12.45 -2.75 -1.73
C ALA A 267 12.50 -1.37 -1.04
N LEU A 268 12.86 -1.31 0.24
CA LEU A 268 13.04 -0.04 0.96
C LEU A 268 14.17 0.81 0.37
N ALA A 269 15.33 0.22 0.10
CA ALA A 269 16.49 0.92 -0.45
C ALA A 269 16.15 1.61 -1.79
N SER A 270 15.33 0.97 -2.61
CA SER A 270 14.89 1.50 -3.90
C SER A 270 14.06 2.78 -3.78
N VAL A 271 13.37 2.98 -2.65
CA VAL A 271 12.62 4.22 -2.37
C VAL A 271 13.53 5.44 -2.29
N PHE A 272 14.79 5.26 -1.89
CA PHE A 272 15.74 6.36 -1.76
C PHE A 272 16.26 6.90 -3.12
N VAL A 273 15.86 6.30 -4.24
CA VAL A 273 16.02 6.94 -5.56
C VAL A 273 15.19 8.23 -5.64
N THR A 274 14.03 8.30 -4.98
CA THR A 274 13.19 9.51 -4.96
C THR A 274 13.93 10.74 -4.44
N PRO A 275 14.46 10.78 -3.20
CA PRO A 275 15.19 11.95 -2.73
C PRO A 275 16.41 12.28 -3.59
N TYR A 276 17.11 11.28 -4.15
CA TYR A 276 18.18 11.52 -5.11
C TYR A 276 17.66 12.25 -6.37
N ALA A 277 16.54 11.82 -6.94
CA ALA A 277 15.96 12.46 -8.13
C ALA A 277 15.56 13.92 -7.89
N TYR A 278 15.08 14.28 -6.69
CA TYR A 278 14.79 15.68 -6.32
C TYR A 278 16.04 16.52 -6.12
N LEU A 279 17.16 15.92 -5.72
CA LEU A 279 18.43 16.62 -5.55
C LEU A 279 19.20 16.78 -6.86
N ALA A 280 19.07 15.80 -7.77
CA ALA A 280 19.85 15.74 -9.00
C ALA A 280 19.16 16.42 -10.20
N HIS A 281 17.83 16.47 -10.23
CA HIS A 281 17.07 16.92 -11.39
C HIS A 281 15.87 17.79 -10.99
N ASP A 282 15.52 18.74 -11.87
CA ASP A 282 14.31 19.56 -11.73
C ASP A 282 13.04 18.69 -11.76
N VAL A 283 12.04 19.04 -10.95
CA VAL A 283 10.81 18.26 -10.80
C VAL A 283 10.02 18.12 -12.11
N ALA A 284 10.17 19.06 -13.05
CA ALA A 284 9.53 19.03 -14.35
C ALA A 284 10.37 18.33 -15.43
N SER A 285 11.59 17.87 -15.11
CA SER A 285 12.51 17.29 -16.08
C SER A 285 12.15 15.83 -16.45
N VAL A 286 12.57 15.41 -17.65
CA VAL A 286 12.38 14.03 -18.12
C VAL A 286 13.23 13.07 -17.29
N GLU A 287 14.46 13.46 -16.94
CA GLU A 287 15.38 12.66 -16.13
C GLU A 287 14.80 12.38 -14.75
N HIS A 288 14.16 13.38 -14.13
CA HIS A 288 13.43 13.20 -12.88
C HIS A 288 12.35 12.13 -13.02
N ARG A 289 11.57 12.15 -14.10
CA ARG A 289 10.51 11.16 -14.35
C ARG A 289 11.07 9.76 -14.64
N ASP A 290 12.14 9.68 -15.42
CA ASP A 290 12.77 8.43 -15.82
C ASP A 290 13.45 7.72 -14.64
N LEU A 291 14.08 8.46 -13.72
CA LEU A 291 14.65 7.88 -12.50
C LEU A 291 13.59 7.19 -11.64
N HIS A 292 12.44 7.83 -11.44
CA HIS A 292 11.33 7.24 -10.69
C HIS A 292 10.78 5.98 -11.39
N THR A 293 10.66 6.03 -12.72
CA THR A 293 10.21 4.88 -13.51
C THR A 293 11.21 3.72 -13.43
N LEU A 294 12.51 4.03 -13.53
CA LEU A 294 13.60 3.06 -13.39
C LEU A 294 13.61 2.40 -12.01
N ALA A 295 13.44 3.21 -10.96
CA ALA A 295 13.37 2.70 -9.59
C ALA A 295 12.25 1.68 -9.43
N MET A 296 11.05 1.94 -9.98
CA MET A 296 9.95 0.98 -9.92
C MET A 296 10.23 -0.31 -10.70
N ARG A 297 10.84 -0.20 -11.89
CA ARG A 297 11.20 -1.37 -12.72
C ARG A 297 12.19 -2.30 -12.02
N LEU A 298 13.21 -1.74 -11.37
CA LEU A 298 14.26 -2.53 -10.72
C LEU A 298 13.90 -2.91 -9.28
N GLY A 299 13.48 -1.93 -8.46
CA GLY A 299 13.29 -2.11 -7.03
C GLY A 299 12.06 -2.94 -6.65
N GLY A 300 10.95 -2.73 -7.36
CA GLY A 300 9.71 -3.49 -7.15
C GLY A 300 9.87 -4.95 -7.59
N GLY A 301 10.32 -5.17 -8.83
CA GLY A 301 10.41 -6.50 -9.43
C GLY A 301 11.34 -7.47 -8.68
N VAL A 302 12.52 -7.00 -8.27
CA VAL A 302 13.54 -7.85 -7.61
C VAL A 302 13.06 -8.42 -6.28
N SER A 303 12.25 -7.66 -5.52
CA SER A 303 11.78 -8.09 -4.20
C SER A 303 10.51 -8.94 -4.29
N ILE A 304 9.64 -8.62 -5.25
CA ILE A 304 8.33 -9.27 -5.39
C ILE A 304 8.47 -10.71 -5.91
N VAL A 305 9.32 -10.95 -6.91
CA VAL A 305 9.43 -12.27 -7.55
C VAL A 305 9.85 -13.36 -6.57
N PRO A 306 10.93 -13.20 -5.76
CA PRO A 306 11.35 -14.25 -4.83
C PRO A 306 10.33 -14.54 -3.73
N ILE A 307 9.72 -13.49 -3.14
CA ILE A 307 8.69 -13.64 -2.11
C ILE A 307 7.43 -14.29 -2.70
N GLY A 308 6.96 -13.80 -3.85
CA GLY A 308 5.81 -14.34 -4.56
C GLY A 308 5.99 -15.81 -4.91
N LEU A 309 7.16 -16.19 -5.46
CA LEU A 309 7.48 -17.59 -5.78
C LEU A 309 7.50 -18.47 -4.52
N ALA A 310 8.10 -18.00 -3.43
CA ALA A 310 8.08 -18.73 -2.16
C ALA A 310 6.64 -18.99 -1.67
N VAL A 311 5.76 -17.99 -1.77
CA VAL A 311 4.35 -18.13 -1.41
C VAL A 311 3.61 -19.09 -2.35
N VAL A 312 3.83 -19.03 -3.66
CA VAL A 312 3.27 -20.01 -4.63
C VAL A 312 3.71 -21.43 -4.27
N ILE A 313 5.00 -21.65 -4.00
CA ILE A 313 5.52 -22.96 -3.61
C ILE A 313 4.89 -23.42 -2.29
N ALA A 314 4.71 -22.52 -1.32
CA ALA A 314 4.05 -22.83 -0.05
C ALA A 314 2.60 -23.28 -0.24
N LEU A 315 1.85 -22.57 -1.09
CA LEU A 315 0.46 -22.92 -1.44
C LEU A 315 0.38 -24.27 -2.17
N TRP A 316 1.29 -24.51 -3.12
CA TRP A 316 1.36 -25.77 -3.85
C TRP A 316 1.68 -26.96 -2.93
N ARG A 317 2.68 -26.82 -2.04
CA ARG A 317 3.02 -27.85 -1.05
C ARG A 317 1.86 -28.10 -0.08
N ARG A 318 1.20 -27.04 0.39
CA ARG A 318 0.04 -27.13 1.29
C ARG A 318 -1.14 -27.86 0.63
N ALA A 319 -1.40 -27.63 -0.65
CA ALA A 319 -2.52 -28.26 -1.36
C ALA A 319 -2.43 -29.80 -1.38
N ARG A 320 -1.24 -30.35 -1.18
CA ARG A 320 -0.97 -31.79 -1.10
C ARG A 320 -1.22 -32.38 0.30
N ASN A 321 -1.39 -31.55 1.33
CA ASN A 321 -1.71 -31.98 2.70
C ASN A 321 -3.22 -32.00 2.92
N VAL A 322 -3.82 -33.18 2.99
CA VAL A 322 -5.28 -33.39 3.05
C VAL A 322 -5.91 -32.85 4.35
N GLU A 323 -5.21 -32.94 5.48
CA GLU A 323 -5.70 -32.45 6.79
C GLU A 323 -5.85 -30.93 6.83
N LEU A 324 -4.90 -30.18 6.25
CA LEU A 324 -4.92 -28.71 6.20
C LEU A 324 -5.95 -28.17 5.18
N LYS A 325 -6.47 -29.03 4.31
CA LYS A 325 -7.37 -28.65 3.21
C LYS A 325 -8.78 -28.26 3.68
N HIS A 326 -9.22 -28.73 4.85
CA HIS A 326 -10.64 -28.68 5.26
C HIS A 326 -10.97 -27.74 6.43
N SER A 327 -10.06 -26.84 6.85
CA SER A 327 -10.40 -25.84 7.89
C SER A 327 -11.23 -24.69 7.30
N PRO A 328 -12.50 -24.50 7.72
CA PRO A 328 -13.36 -23.43 7.20
C PRO A 328 -12.79 -22.03 7.50
N ALA A 329 -12.08 -21.88 8.63
CA ALA A 329 -11.44 -20.63 9.02
C ALA A 329 -10.34 -20.17 8.04
N HIS A 330 -9.75 -21.10 7.28
CA HIS A 330 -8.69 -20.77 6.31
C HIS A 330 -9.23 -20.32 4.95
N ALA A 331 -10.51 -20.62 4.64
CA ALA A 331 -11.09 -20.35 3.33
C ALA A 331 -11.03 -18.86 2.91
N PRO A 332 -11.47 -17.89 3.74
CA PRO A 332 -11.43 -16.48 3.35
C PRO A 332 -10.00 -15.94 3.21
N LEU A 333 -9.09 -16.34 4.10
CA LEU A 333 -7.68 -15.93 4.04
C LEU A 333 -6.99 -16.45 2.78
N ARG A 334 -7.26 -17.70 2.41
CA ARG A 334 -6.74 -18.30 1.18
C ARG A 334 -7.31 -17.60 -0.05
N ALA A 335 -8.61 -17.30 -0.07
CA ALA A 335 -9.24 -16.60 -1.17
C ALA A 335 -8.64 -15.20 -1.36
N ALA A 336 -8.45 -14.45 -0.28
CA ALA A 336 -7.82 -13.13 -0.31
C ALA A 336 -6.38 -13.19 -0.85
N LEU A 337 -5.58 -14.16 -0.38
CA LEU A 337 -4.21 -14.35 -0.85
C LEU A 337 -4.15 -14.67 -2.35
N LEU A 338 -4.95 -15.64 -2.80
CA LEU A 338 -5.00 -16.03 -4.21
C LEU A 338 -5.49 -14.88 -5.09
N ALA A 339 -6.56 -14.19 -4.68
CA ALA A 339 -7.08 -13.04 -5.42
C ALA A 339 -6.03 -11.93 -5.55
N SER A 340 -5.34 -11.59 -4.46
CA SER A 340 -4.26 -10.60 -4.47
C SER A 340 -3.11 -11.00 -5.41
N MET A 341 -2.64 -12.25 -5.34
CA MET A 341 -1.56 -12.72 -6.21
C MET A 341 -1.95 -12.78 -7.69
N LEU A 342 -3.18 -13.22 -8.00
CA LEU A 342 -3.68 -13.29 -9.37
C LEU A 342 -3.90 -11.89 -9.95
N LEU A 343 -4.51 -10.97 -9.19
CA LEU A 343 -4.69 -9.58 -9.60
C LEU A 343 -3.34 -8.87 -9.78
N PHE A 344 -2.37 -9.11 -8.89
CA PHE A 344 -1.03 -8.56 -9.04
C PHE A 344 -0.34 -9.09 -10.30
N ALA A 345 -0.41 -10.39 -10.56
CA ALA A 345 0.15 -10.98 -11.78
C ALA A 345 -0.53 -10.44 -13.05
N ALA A 346 -1.86 -10.34 -13.06
CA ALA A 346 -2.60 -9.76 -14.18
C ALA A 346 -2.25 -8.29 -14.41
N GLY A 347 -2.20 -7.49 -13.34
CA GLY A 347 -1.80 -6.08 -13.38
C GLY A 347 -0.36 -5.91 -13.86
N GLY A 348 0.57 -6.76 -13.42
CA GLY A 348 1.96 -6.77 -13.89
C GLY A 348 2.07 -7.09 -15.38
N LEU A 349 1.33 -8.09 -15.88
CA LEU A 349 1.28 -8.42 -17.30
C LEU A 349 0.75 -7.27 -18.13
N ILE A 350 -0.33 -6.60 -17.69
CA ILE A 350 -0.88 -5.42 -18.36
C ILE A 350 0.12 -4.25 -18.29
N GLY A 351 0.80 -4.10 -17.14
CA GLY A 351 1.78 -3.07 -16.84
C GLY A 351 2.98 -3.06 -17.78
N VAL A 352 3.44 -4.24 -18.24
CA VAL A 352 4.51 -4.37 -19.24
C VAL A 352 4.13 -3.71 -20.57
N PHE A 353 2.84 -3.63 -20.88
CA PHE A 353 2.32 -3.01 -22.11
C PHE A 353 1.83 -1.57 -21.91
N ILE A 354 2.27 -0.90 -20.83
CA ILE A 354 2.01 0.53 -20.64
C ILE A 354 2.96 1.32 -21.54
N SER A 355 2.39 2.06 -22.49
CA SER A 355 3.07 3.10 -23.27
C SER A 355 2.27 4.40 -23.20
N GLY A 356 2.95 5.51 -22.87
CA GLY A 356 2.33 6.83 -22.72
C GLY A 356 1.36 6.97 -21.54
N SER A 357 0.64 8.10 -21.47
CA SER A 357 -0.42 8.34 -20.49
C SER A 357 -1.71 7.64 -20.91
N ASN A 358 -2.14 6.62 -20.17
CA ASN A 358 -3.36 5.87 -20.48
C ASN A 358 -3.99 5.32 -19.19
N VAL A 359 -5.23 4.83 -19.29
CA VAL A 359 -6.03 4.30 -18.16
C VAL A 359 -5.47 3.04 -17.49
N LYS A 360 -4.34 2.49 -17.97
CA LYS A 360 -3.64 1.37 -17.34
C LYS A 360 -2.67 1.84 -16.25
N ILE A 361 -2.35 3.14 -16.20
CA ILE A 361 -1.61 3.74 -15.09
C ILE A 361 -2.65 4.12 -14.02
N PRO A 362 -2.58 3.54 -12.81
CA PRO A 362 -3.52 3.85 -11.74
C PRO A 362 -3.41 5.26 -11.18
#